data_AF-A0A371K2H9-F1
#
_entry.id   AF-A0A371K2H9-F1
#
_cell.length_a   1.000
_cell.length_b   1.000
_cell.length_c   1.000
_cell.angle_alpha   90.00
_cell.angle_beta   90.00
_cell.angle_gamma   90.00
#
_symmetry.space_group_name_H-M   'P 1'
#
loop_
_entity.id
_entity.type
_entity.pdbx_description
1 polymer ?
#
loop_
_entity_poly.entity_id
_entity_poly.type
_entity_poly.pdbx_seq_one_letter_code
_entity_poly.pdbx_strand_id
1 'polypeptide(L)' 'MTKSLIDQIGPERADQLIEKAVADAVAEAAAHGLPQAVKIDGVWCKRYPDGRIEPIDGGASDAAR' A
#
# COMPACT_ATOMS: atom_id res chain seq x y z
N MET A 1 -14.66 22.53 18.92
CA MET A 1 -14.34 21.45 17.96
C MET A 1 -12.92 20.99 18.24
N THR A 2 -12.73 19.70 18.46
CA THR A 2 -11.38 19.14 18.66
C THR A 2 -10.62 19.26 17.35
N LYS A 3 -9.49 19.99 17.36
CA LYS A 3 -8.60 20.07 16.20
C LYS A 3 -8.09 18.67 15.89
N SER A 4 -8.12 18.25 14.63
CA SER A 4 -7.55 16.97 14.21
C SER A 4 -6.09 16.88 14.67
N LEU A 5 -5.58 15.68 14.93
CA LEU A 5 -4.15 15.49 15.22
C LEU A 5 -3.29 16.13 14.13
N ILE A 6 -3.72 16.02 12.87
CA ILE A 6 -3.07 16.64 11.70
C ILE A 6 -3.04 18.17 11.84
N ASP A 7 -4.15 18.79 12.26
CA ASP A 7 -4.23 20.25 12.48
C ASP A 7 -3.33 20.73 13.63
N GLN A 8 -3.01 19.84 14.58
CA GLN A 8 -2.15 20.16 15.73
C GLN A 8 -0.66 20.06 15.39
N ILE A 9 -0.28 19.10 14.55
CA ILE A 9 1.13 18.82 14.20
C ILE A 9 1.57 19.45 12.87
N GLY A 10 0.61 19.89 12.05
CA GLY A 10 0.83 20.41 10.71
C GLY A 10 0.93 19.31 9.63
N PRO A 11 0.58 19.64 8.37
CA PRO A 11 0.53 18.67 7.27
C PRO A 11 1.88 18.03 7.00
N GLU A 12 2.97 18.81 6.97
CA GLU A 12 4.32 18.29 6.71
C GLU A 12 4.75 17.22 7.74
N ARG A 13 4.42 17.42 9.01
CA ARG A 13 4.73 16.46 10.06
C ARG A 13 3.84 15.23 9.99
N ALA A 14 2.58 15.41 9.62
CA ALA A 14 1.67 14.30 9.38
C ALA A 14 2.17 13.43 8.21
N ASP A 15 2.60 14.05 7.12
CA ASP A 15 3.13 13.36 5.94
C ASP A 15 4.38 12.54 6.29
N GLN A 16 5.32 13.10 7.05
CA GLN A 16 6.51 12.37 7.52
C GLN A 16 6.16 11.15 8.38
N LEU A 17 5.15 11.28 9.25
CA LEU A 17 4.71 10.17 10.10
C LEU A 17 4.02 9.08 9.27
N ILE A 18 3.21 9.47 8.28
CA ILE A 18 2.55 8.55 7.36
C ILE A 18 3.58 7.83 6.51
N GLU A 19 4.54 8.56 5.92
CA GLU A 19 5.61 7.99 5.10
C GLU A 19 6.40 6.94 5.89
N LYS A 20 6.79 7.26 7.13
CA LYS A 20 7.47 6.31 8.00
C LYS A 20 6.60 5.10 8.32
N ALA A 21 5.34 5.30 8.71
CA ALA A 21 4.43 4.21 9.04
C ALA A 21 4.20 3.26 7.86
N VAL A 22 4.07 3.81 6.65
CA VAL A 22 3.94 3.02 5.41
C VAL A 22 5.22 2.25 5.13
N ALA A 23 6.40 2.86 5.27
CA ALA A 23 7.68 2.19 5.08
C ALA A 23 7.86 1.02 6.06
N ASP A 24 7.56 1.25 7.35
CA ASP A 24 7.64 0.23 8.41
C ASP A 24 6.68 -0.93 8.11
N ALA A 25 5.44 -0.64 7.71
CA ALA A 25 4.44 -1.68 7.35
C ALA A 25 4.85 -2.50 6.13
N VAL A 26 5.45 -1.87 5.10
CA VAL A 26 5.96 -2.59 3.92
C VAL A 26 7.14 -3.48 4.29
N ALA A 27 8.03 -3.02 5.16
CA ALA A 27 9.17 -3.80 5.64
C ALA A 27 8.71 -5.02 6.47
N GLU A 28 7.74 -4.82 7.37
CA GLU A 28 7.14 -5.90 8.16
C GLU A 28 6.44 -6.92 7.26
N ALA A 29 5.63 -6.47 6.30
CA ALA A 29 4.97 -7.36 5.34
C ALA A 29 5.99 -8.21 4.56
N ALA A 30 7.10 -7.60 4.11
CA ALA A 30 8.17 -8.32 3.43
C ALA A 30 8.85 -9.36 4.35
N ALA A 31 9.11 -9.02 5.61
CA ALA A 31 9.67 -9.94 6.60
C ALA A 31 8.76 -11.15 6.87
N HIS A 32 7.44 -10.97 6.75
CA HIS A 32 6.45 -12.04 6.87
C HIS A 32 6.17 -12.81 5.57
N GLY A 33 6.89 -12.52 4.48
CA GLY A 33 6.69 -13.20 3.20
C GLY A 33 5.43 -12.75 2.44
N LEU A 34 4.79 -11.65 2.87
CA LEU A 34 3.56 -11.16 2.25
C LEU A 34 3.86 -10.44 0.92
N PRO A 35 2.98 -10.57 -0.08
CA PRO A 35 3.15 -9.89 -1.35
C PRO A 35 2.90 -8.39 -1.25
N GLN A 36 3.64 -7.61 -2.04
CA GLN A 36 3.41 -6.18 -2.24
C GLN A 36 2.40 -5.96 -3.37
N ALA A 37 1.48 -5.01 -3.21
CA ALA A 37 0.62 -4.55 -4.29
C ALA A 37 1.41 -3.59 -5.20
N VAL A 38 1.55 -3.94 -6.48
CA VAL A 38 2.26 -3.14 -7.49
C VAL A 38 1.40 -2.97 -8.73
N LYS A 39 1.57 -1.87 -9.45
CA LYS A 39 0.89 -1.64 -10.73
C LYS A 39 1.87 -1.91 -11.88
N ILE A 40 1.59 -2.91 -12.71
CA ILE A 40 2.42 -3.33 -13.86
C ILE A 40 1.55 -3.14 -15.11
N ASP A 41 2.00 -2.31 -16.05
CA ASP A 41 1.27 -1.99 -17.29
C ASP A 41 -0.20 -1.60 -17.06
N GLY A 42 -0.46 -0.90 -15.95
CA GLY A 42 -1.81 -0.46 -15.57
C GLY A 42 -2.63 -1.46 -14.74
N VAL A 43 -2.16 -2.71 -14.57
CA VAL A 43 -2.84 -3.78 -13.84
C VAL A 43 -2.29 -3.91 -12.43
N TRP A 44 -3.17 -4.07 -11.44
CA TRP A 44 -2.78 -4.34 -10.06
C TRP A 44 -2.39 -5.80 -9.87
N CYS A 45 -1.16 -6.01 -9.41
CA CYS A 45 -0.57 -7.32 -9.17
C CYS A 45 -0.03 -7.43 -7.74
N LYS A 46 -0.06 -8.65 -7.20
CA LYS A 46 0.69 -9.11 -6.03
C LYS A 46 2.08 -9.50 -6.49
N ARG A 47 3.11 -8.81 -6.00
CA ARG A 47 4.51 -9.21 -6.16
C ARG A 47 4.99 -9.86 -4.87
N TYR A 48 5.22 -11.16 -4.90
CA TYR A 48 5.74 -11.93 -3.79
C TYR A 48 7.27 -11.74 -3.63
N PRO A 49 7.83 -11.98 -2.44
CA PRO A 49 9.28 -11.86 -2.20
C PRO A 49 10.15 -12.81 -3.03
N ASP A 50 9.58 -13.96 -3.45
CA ASP A 50 10.22 -14.93 -4.35
C ASP A 50 10.25 -14.48 -5.83
N GLY A 51 9.68 -13.31 -6.13
CA GLY A 51 9.58 -12.76 -7.48
C GLY A 51 8.35 -13.21 -8.26
N ARG A 52 7.50 -14.08 -7.69
CA ARG A 52 6.21 -14.44 -8.30
C ARG A 52 5.32 -13.20 -8.40
N ILE A 53 4.64 -13.07 -9.53
CA ILE A 53 3.71 -11.99 -9.81
C ILE A 53 2.37 -12.61 -10.17
N GLU A 54 1.32 -12.20 -9.47
CA GLU A 54 -0.05 -12.65 -9.71
C GLU A 54 -0.97 -11.44 -9.79
N PRO A 55 -1.97 -11.42 -10.69
CA PRO A 55 -2.98 -10.37 -10.64
C PRO A 55 -3.70 -10.39 -9.28
N ILE A 56 -4.08 -9.21 -8.78
CA ILE A 56 -5.00 -9.15 -7.64
C ILE A 56 -6.39 -9.50 -8.19
N ASP A 57 -6.90 -10.68 -7.84
CA ASP A 57 -8.28 -11.06 -8.16
C ASP A 57 -9.25 -10.00 -7.61
N GLY A 58 -9.94 -9.34 -8.54
CA GLY A 58 -10.75 -8.14 -8.30
C GLY A 58 -10.71 -7.12 -9.44
N GLY A 59 -9.74 -7.23 -10.38
CA GLY A 59 -9.65 -6.33 -11.55
C GLY A 59 -10.18 -6.90 -12.88
N ALA A 60 -10.50 -8.19 -12.95
CA ALA A 60 -10.84 -8.89 -14.21
C ALA A 60 -12.25 -9.52 -14.23
N SER A 61 -13.16 -9.12 -13.34
CA SER A 61 -14.53 -9.68 -13.27
C SER A 61 -15.67 -8.71 -13.58
N ASP A 62 -15.41 -7.40 -13.78
CA ASP A 62 -16.49 -6.42 -14.07
C ASP A 62 -16.50 -5.90 -15.52
N ALA A 63 -15.64 -6.43 -16.41
CA ALA A 63 -15.70 -6.13 -17.84
C ALA A 63 -16.50 -7.16 -18.66
N ALA A 64 -17.20 -8.10 -18.00
CA ALA A 64 -17.91 -9.19 -18.66
C ALA A 64 -19.31 -9.50 -18.08
N ARG A 65 -20.01 -8.51 -17.50
CA ARG A 65 -21.41 -8.71 -17.12
C ARG A 65 -22.30 -7.50 -17.40
#